data_AF-A0A382ZAI8-F1
#
_entry.id   AF-A0A382ZAI8-F1
#
_cell.length_a   1.000
_cell.length_b   1.000
_cell.length_c   1.000
_cell.angle_alpha   90.00
_cell.angle_beta   90.00
_cell.angle_gamma   90.00
#
_symmetry.space_group_name_H-M   'P 1'
#
loop_
_entity.id
_entity.type
_entity.pdbx_description
1 polymer ?
#
loop_
_entity_poly.entity_id
_entity_poly.type
_entity_poly.pdbx_seq_one_letter_code
_entity_poly.pdbx_strand_id
1 'polypeptide(L)' 'MEVQLRDLTKKEANLSILGGDIGILYIIQDVLLNSPSTEFAGVITRHPLTNDLWMRVVSS' A
#
# COMPACT_ATOMS: atom_id res chain seq x y z
N MET A 1 1.93 13.56 4.00
CA MET A 1 1.40 12.28 3.50
C MET A 1 -0.12 12.32 3.58
N GLU A 2 -0.78 12.23 2.45
CA GLU A 2 -2.23 12.08 2.36
C GLU A 2 -2.52 10.65 1.91
N VAL A 3 -3.40 9.96 2.63
CA VAL A 3 -3.81 8.58 2.33
C VAL A 3 -5.28 8.57 2.00
N GLN A 4 -5.64 8.01 0.86
CA GLN A 4 -7.02 7.89 0.40
C GLN A 4 -7.33 6.43 0.08
N LEU A 5 -8.47 5.95 0.56
CA LEU A 5 -9.01 4.65 0.16
C LEU A 5 -9.56 4.76 -1.26
N ARG A 6 -9.00 3.96 -2.18
CA ARG A 6 -9.46 3.91 -3.57
C ARG A 6 -10.55 2.88 -3.77
N ASP A 7 -10.34 1.70 -3.21
CA ASP A 7 -11.30 0.62 -3.26
C ASP A 7 -11.14 -0.26 -2.02
N LEU A 8 -12.27 -0.84 -1.59
CA LEU A 8 -12.34 -1.73 -0.44
C LEU A 8 -13.34 -2.84 -0.72
N THR A 9 -12.82 -4.06 -0.73
CA THR A 9 -13.63 -5.28 -0.74
C THR A 9 -13.50 -6.00 0.60
N LYS A 10 -14.16 -7.15 0.75
CA LYS A 10 -14.07 -7.95 1.99
C LYS A 10 -12.66 -8.40 2.33
N LYS A 11 -11.78 -8.57 1.34
CA LYS A 11 -10.43 -9.10 1.50
C LYS A 11 -9.34 -8.22 0.92
N GLU A 12 -9.66 -7.12 0.25
CA GLU A 12 -8.68 -6.30 -0.45
C GLU A 12 -8.90 -4.82 -0.13
N ALA A 13 -7.81 -4.14 0.22
CA ALA A 13 -7.78 -2.70 0.38
C ALA A 13 -6.77 -2.09 -0.61
N ASN A 14 -7.24 -1.13 -1.39
CA ASN A 14 -6.43 -0.36 -2.34
C ASN A 14 -6.32 1.09 -1.85
N LEU A 15 -5.09 1.55 -1.64
CA LEU A 15 -4.78 2.86 -1.09
C LEU A 15 -4.03 3.72 -2.13
N SER A 16 -4.42 4.99 -2.24
CA SER A 16 -3.62 6.05 -2.88
C SER A 16 -2.89 6.81 -1.78
N ILE A 17 -1.61 7.07 -1.98
CA ILE A 17 -0.75 7.75 -1.03
C ILE A 17 -0.02 8.87 -1.78
N LEU A 18 -0.31 10.12 -1.41
CA LEU A 18 0.31 11.29 -2.00
C LEU A 18 1.32 11.91 -1.03
N GLY A 19 2.53 12.18 -1.53
CA GLY A 19 3.60 12.79 -0.75
C GLY A 19 4.06 11.93 0.43
N GLY A 20 4.05 10.61 0.26
CA GLY A 20 4.69 9.64 1.15
C GLY A 20 6.12 9.30 0.69
N ASP A 21 6.94 8.78 1.60
CA ASP A 21 8.26 8.24 1.28
C ASP A 21 8.13 6.74 0.94
N ILE A 22 8.65 6.33 -0.23
CA ILE A 22 8.54 4.95 -0.68
C ILE A 22 9.32 3.97 0.21
N GLY A 23 10.43 4.39 0.82
CA GLY A 23 11.20 3.60 1.77
C GLY A 23 10.38 3.25 3.00
N ILE A 24 9.59 4.20 3.53
CA ILE A 24 8.65 3.94 4.62
C ILE A 24 7.59 2.91 4.20
N LEU A 25 7.04 3.05 2.99
CA LEU A 25 6.03 2.11 2.49
C LEU A 25 6.58 0.69 2.32
N TYR A 26 7.86 0.54 1.97
CA TYR A 26 8.51 -0.78 1.93
C TYR A 26 8.63 -1.42 3.31
N ILE A 27 8.88 -0.64 4.37
CA ILE A 27 8.86 -1.15 5.75
C ILE A 27 7.44 -1.61 6.12
N ILE A 28 6.41 -0.83 5.79
CA ILE A 28 5.02 -1.22 6.05
C ILE A 28 4.65 -2.49 5.27
N GLN A 29 5.08 -2.59 4.01
CA GLN A 29 4.89 -3.80 3.20
C GLN A 29 5.51 -5.02 3.88
N ASP A 30 6.76 -4.94 4.33
CA ASP A 30 7.44 -6.04 5.02
C ASP A 30 6.73 -6.46 6.31
N VAL A 31 6.30 -5.49 7.12
CA VAL A 31 5.53 -5.77 8.34
C VAL A 31 4.21 -6.47 8.04
N LEU A 32 3.51 -6.07 6.97
CA LEU A 32 2.26 -6.72 6.58
C LEU A 32 2.49 -8.13 6.05
N LEU A 33 3.53 -8.35 5.23
CA LEU A 33 3.85 -9.68 4.70
C LEU A 33 4.27 -10.68 5.80
N ASN A 34 4.76 -10.18 6.94
CA ASN A 34 5.05 -11.00 8.11
C ASN A 34 3.78 -11.42 8.89
N SER A 35 2.61 -10.85 8.60
CA SER A 35 1.35 -11.24 9.24
C SER A 35 0.76 -12.50 8.57
N PRO A 36 0.38 -13.54 9.34
CA PRO A 36 -0.24 -14.74 8.78
C PRO A 36 -1.64 -14.48 8.18
N SER A 37 -2.25 -13.34 8.50
CA SER A 37 -3.55 -12.91 7.94
C SER A 37 -3.42 -12.20 6.59
N THR A 38 -2.21 -11.99 6.10
CA THR A 38 -1.94 -11.25 4.87
C THR A 38 -1.50 -12.21 3.78
N GLU A 39 -2.31 -12.33 2.74
CA GLU A 39 -1.99 -13.11 1.54
C GLU A 39 -1.04 -12.32 0.62
N PHE A 40 -1.21 -10.99 0.57
CA PHE A 40 -0.41 -10.11 -0.28
C PHE A 40 -0.32 -8.69 0.28
N ALA A 41 0.85 -8.08 0.15
CA ALA A 41 1.03 -6.63 0.28
C ALA A 41 2.01 -6.13 -0.78
N GLY A 42 1.62 -5.08 -1.51
CA GLY A 42 2.38 -4.54 -2.63
C GLY A 42 2.34 -3.01 -2.64
N VAL A 43 3.47 -2.38 -2.98
CA VAL A 43 3.59 -0.93 -3.17
C VAL A 43 4.13 -0.65 -4.56
N ILE A 44 3.54 0.33 -5.26
CA ILE A 44 4.01 0.80 -6.56
C ILE A 44 4.12 2.31 -6.59
N THR A 45 5.09 2.82 -7.34
CA THR A 45 5.13 4.23 -7.73
C THR A 45 4.37 4.41 -9.02
N ARG A 46 3.19 5.02 -8.95
CA ARG A 46 2.38 5.29 -10.15
C ARG A 46 3.05 6.33 -11.04
N HIS A 47 3.60 7.38 -10.42
CA HIS A 47 4.33 8.42 -11.14
C HIS A 47 5.46 9.00 -10.28
N PRO A 48 6.74 8.86 -10.70
CA PRO A 48 7.89 9.15 -9.84
C PRO A 48 8.07 10.63 -9.51
N LEU A 49 7.64 11.54 -10.40
CA LEU A 49 7.82 12.98 -10.18
C LEU A 49 6.69 13.64 -9.36
N THR A 50 5.58 12.94 -9.12
CA THR A 50 4.44 13.48 -8.36
C THR A 50 4.29 12.84 -7.00
N ASN A 51 5.15 11.89 -6.64
CA ASN A 51 5.06 11.09 -5.41
C ASN A 51 3.65 10.47 -5.24
N ASP A 52 3.04 10.04 -6.35
CA ASP A 52 1.77 9.28 -6.34
C ASP A 52 2.11 7.80 -6.20
N LEU A 53 1.87 7.27 -5.01
CA LEU A 53 2.21 5.91 -4.59
C LEU A 53 0.91 5.15 -4.34
N TRP A 54 0.84 3.91 -4.82
CA TRP A 54 -0.30 3.05 -4.54
C TRP A 54 0.12 1.85 -3.72
N MET A 55 -0.75 1.44 -2.81
CA MET A 55 -0.56 0.25 -2.00
C MET A 55 -1.78 -0.65 -2.09
N ARG A 56 -1.54 -1.95 -2.25
CA ARG A 56 -2.57 -2.99 -2.29
C ARG A 56 -2.28 -4.01 -1.22
N VAL A 57 -3.29 -4.32 -0.42
CA VAL A 57 -3.20 -5.33 0.64
C VAL A 57 -4.35 -6.31 0.46
N VAL A 58 -4.04 -7.61 0.44
CA VAL A 58 -5.02 -8.70 0.39
C VAL A 58 -4.88 -9.53 1.66
N SER A 59 -5.99 -9.77 2.33
CA SER A 59 -6.08 -10.64 3.50
C SER A 59 -6.50 -12.06 3.10
N SER A 60 -5.99 -13.05 3.83
CA SER A 60 -6.29 -14.47 3.65
C SER A 60 -7.76 -14.84 3.87
#